data_AF-A0A7S1UVI8-F1
#
_entry.id   AF-A0A7S1UVI8-F1
#
_cell.length_a   1.000
_cell.length_b   1.000
_cell.length_c   1.000
_cell.angle_alpha   90.00
_cell.angle_beta   90.00
_cell.angle_gamma   90.00
#
_symmetry.space_group_name_H-M   'P 1'
#
loop_
_entity.id
_entity.type
_entity.pdbx_description
1 polymer ?
#
loop_
_entity_poly.entity_id
_entity_poly.type
_entity_poly.pdbx_seq_one_letter_code
_entity_poly.pdbx_strand_id
1 'polypeptide(L)'
;MRVFHDRAVLDEEYMRECYSLFHRMINNGWLTLVSKALFPFGRNLMRKIRDVCNDKAIRQHGNQSSIKAFEQLMGDSQLEEQFYLAHGDGVGRPLKRKVYCKLVKKVFHARFGAEFDKFKEKHTGRHVKGCQDLPFRLQLRAMTQKGTVENAKRHGHGEDDNDKKRPAKRKKG
;
A
#
# COMPACT_ATOMS: atom_id res chain seq x y z
N MET A 1 -12.30 -24.03 -12.89
CA MET A 1 -11.54 -23.40 -11.77
C MET A 1 -12.15 -23.69 -10.41
N ARG A 2 -13.48 -23.66 -10.25
CA ARG A 2 -14.11 -23.93 -8.96
C ARG A 2 -14.16 -25.43 -8.65
N VAL A 3 -14.01 -25.77 -7.37
CA VAL A 3 -14.26 -27.11 -6.82
C VAL A 3 -15.46 -27.02 -5.89
N PHE A 4 -16.27 -28.08 -5.84
CA PHE A 4 -17.40 -28.16 -4.91
C PHE A 4 -16.93 -28.72 -3.56
N HIS A 5 -17.56 -28.28 -2.48
CA HIS A 5 -17.14 -28.62 -1.13
C HIS A 5 -17.23 -30.13 -0.83
N ASP A 6 -18.31 -30.76 -1.26
CA ASP A 6 -18.54 -32.21 -1.21
C ASP A 6 -17.37 -33.00 -1.83
N ARG A 7 -16.85 -32.57 -2.98
CA ARG A 7 -15.71 -33.21 -3.64
C ARG A 7 -14.38 -32.90 -2.95
N ALA A 8 -14.22 -31.68 -2.45
CA ALA A 8 -12.98 -31.26 -1.80
C ALA A 8 -12.76 -31.97 -0.46
N VAL A 9 -13.82 -32.20 0.33
CA VAL A 9 -13.73 -32.88 1.63
C VAL A 9 -13.29 -34.34 1.48
N LEU A 10 -13.59 -34.96 0.35
CA LEU A 10 -13.16 -36.33 0.03
C LEU A 10 -11.71 -36.41 -0.48
N ASP A 11 -11.10 -35.29 -0.84
CA ASP A 11 -9.71 -35.20 -1.30
C ASP A 11 -8.80 -34.81 -0.13
N GLU A 12 -8.23 -35.81 0.56
CA GLU A 12 -7.37 -35.60 1.72
C GLU A 12 -6.16 -34.71 1.41
N GLU A 13 -5.59 -34.85 0.22
CA GLU A 13 -4.43 -34.07 -0.21
C GLU A 13 -4.82 -32.61 -0.43
N TYR A 14 -5.97 -32.34 -1.04
CA TYR A 14 -6.52 -31.00 -1.16
C TYR A 14 -6.78 -30.36 0.21
N MET A 15 -7.40 -31.10 1.13
CA MET A 15 -7.69 -30.60 2.47
C MET A 15 -6.43 -30.27 3.26
N ARG A 16 -5.36 -31.05 3.07
CA ARG A 16 -4.07 -30.81 3.71
C ARG A 16 -3.30 -29.65 3.09
N GLU A 17 -3.26 -29.56 1.76
CA GLU A 17 -2.31 -28.69 1.05
C GLU A 17 -2.93 -27.41 0.47
N CYS A 18 -4.24 -27.39 0.27
CA CYS A 18 -4.96 -26.33 -0.42
C CYS A 18 -5.97 -25.60 0.48
N TYR A 19 -6.46 -26.24 1.53
CA TYR A 19 -7.54 -25.70 2.36
C TYR A 19 -7.27 -25.80 3.87
N SER A 20 -6.51 -24.81 4.38
CA SER A 20 -6.06 -24.78 5.78
C SER A 20 -7.22 -24.88 6.79
N LEU A 21 -6.93 -25.40 7.98
CA LEU A 21 -7.93 -25.50 9.07
C LEU A 21 -8.59 -24.15 9.38
N PHE A 22 -7.80 -23.08 9.42
CA PHE A 22 -8.31 -21.73 9.63
C PHE A 22 -9.31 -21.31 8.54
N HIS A 23 -8.98 -21.51 7.27
CA HIS A 23 -9.92 -21.21 6.18
C HIS A 23 -11.15 -22.09 6.25
N ARG A 24 -11.03 -23.36 6.67
CA ARG A 24 -12.17 -24.26 6.90
C ARG A 24 -13.12 -23.75 7.97
N MET A 25 -12.57 -23.23 9.08
CA MET A 25 -13.36 -22.71 10.19
C MET A 25 -14.09 -21.41 9.83
N ILE A 26 -13.46 -20.52 9.07
CA ILE A 26 -14.09 -19.26 8.62
C ILE A 26 -15.10 -19.51 7.51
N ASN A 27 -14.79 -20.48 6.66
CA ASN A 27 -15.64 -20.85 5.56
C ASN A 27 -16.76 -21.77 6.07
N ASN A 28 -17.85 -21.17 6.55
CA ASN A 28 -19.10 -21.83 6.91
C ASN A 28 -19.82 -22.53 5.72
N GLY A 29 -19.09 -22.96 4.69
CA GLY A 29 -19.60 -23.60 3.47
C GLY A 29 -19.83 -22.67 2.27
N TRP A 30 -19.51 -21.38 2.37
CA TRP A 30 -19.91 -20.34 1.40
C TRP A 30 -18.77 -19.86 0.48
N LEU A 31 -17.51 -20.10 0.82
CA LEU A 31 -16.36 -19.70 0.01
C LEU A 31 -16.15 -20.67 -1.16
N THR A 32 -15.95 -20.09 -2.34
CA THR A 32 -15.64 -20.83 -3.57
C THR A 32 -14.25 -21.45 -3.47
N LEU A 33 -14.19 -22.78 -3.42
CA LEU A 33 -12.94 -23.54 -3.49
C LEU A 33 -12.37 -23.52 -4.90
N VAL A 34 -11.05 -23.53 -5.02
CA VAL A 34 -10.32 -23.44 -6.30
C VAL A 34 -9.64 -24.76 -6.60
N SER A 35 -9.53 -25.14 -7.88
CA SER A 35 -8.87 -26.36 -8.34
C SER A 35 -7.44 -26.44 -7.84
N LYS A 36 -7.03 -27.63 -7.37
CA LYS A 36 -5.68 -27.96 -6.94
C LYS A 36 -4.62 -27.56 -7.98
N ALA A 37 -4.94 -27.74 -9.27
CA ALA A 37 -4.06 -27.41 -10.39
C ALA A 37 -3.63 -25.92 -10.42
N LEU A 38 -4.42 -25.02 -9.84
CA LEU A 38 -4.13 -23.58 -9.82
C LEU A 38 -3.26 -23.15 -8.64
N PHE A 39 -3.06 -24.00 -7.63
CA PHE A 39 -2.28 -23.63 -6.45
C PHE A 39 -0.79 -23.38 -6.74
N PRO A 40 -0.09 -24.19 -7.58
CA PRO A 40 1.27 -23.89 -7.99
C PRO A 40 1.39 -22.49 -8.63
N PHE A 41 0.50 -22.18 -9.57
CA PHE A 41 0.41 -20.85 -10.18
C PHE A 41 0.17 -19.75 -9.13
N GLY A 42 -0.82 -19.92 -8.25
CA GLY A 42 -1.15 -18.94 -7.21
C GLY A 42 0.00 -18.68 -6.24
N ARG A 43 0.73 -19.72 -5.83
CA ARG A 43 1.92 -19.60 -4.97
C ARG A 43 3.04 -18.84 -5.69
N ASN A 44 3.28 -19.14 -6.96
CA ASN A 44 4.30 -18.46 -7.75
C ASN A 44 3.94 -16.98 -7.98
N LEU A 45 2.69 -16.69 -8.35
CA LEU A 45 2.16 -15.33 -8.50
C LEU A 45 2.38 -14.50 -7.22
N MET A 46 2.00 -15.04 -6.06
CA MET A 46 2.14 -14.36 -4.77
C MET A 46 3.61 -14.13 -4.38
N ARG A 47 4.50 -15.06 -4.74
CA ARG A 47 5.95 -14.90 -4.54
C ARG A 47 6.50 -13.78 -5.41
N LYS A 48 6.26 -13.83 -6.72
CA LYS A 48 6.72 -12.80 -7.67
C LYS A 48 6.21 -11.42 -7.29
N ILE A 49 4.93 -11.30 -6.91
CA ILE A 49 4.37 -10.02 -6.41
C ILE A 49 5.15 -9.50 -5.20
N ARG A 50 5.50 -10.35 -4.23
CA ARG A 50 6.27 -9.95 -3.05
C ARG A 50 7.67 -9.47 -3.43
N ASP A 51 8.29 -10.12 -4.40
CA ASP A 51 9.65 -9.78 -4.85
C ASP A 51 9.67 -8.41 -5.54
N VAL A 52 8.64 -8.08 -6.33
CA VAL A 52 8.54 -6.79 -7.04
C VAL A 52 7.88 -5.67 -6.22
N CYS A 53 7.01 -6.02 -5.26
CA CYS A 53 6.31 -5.08 -4.39
C CYS A 53 6.91 -5.13 -2.97
N ASN A 54 8.03 -4.44 -2.78
CA ASN A 54 8.69 -4.37 -1.47
C ASN A 54 9.03 -2.92 -1.08
N ASP A 55 9.33 -2.69 0.20
CA ASP A 55 9.65 -1.38 0.77
C ASP A 55 10.76 -0.67 -0.02
N LYS A 56 11.80 -1.40 -0.44
CA LYS A 56 12.93 -0.86 -1.21
C LYS A 56 12.48 -0.34 -2.58
N ALA A 57 11.66 -1.10 -3.30
CA ALA A 57 11.12 -0.69 -4.60
C ALA A 57 10.23 0.57 -4.47
N ILE A 58 9.42 0.64 -3.41
CA ILE A 58 8.57 1.81 -3.13
C ILE A 58 9.44 3.03 -2.81
N ARG A 59 10.51 2.91 -2.02
CA ARG A 59 11.44 4.03 -1.77
C ARG A 59 12.13 4.52 -3.03
N GLN A 60 12.59 3.59 -3.86
CA GLN A 60 13.39 3.92 -5.03
C GLN A 60 12.58 4.55 -6.16
N HIS A 61 11.32 4.15 -6.32
CA HIS A 61 10.50 4.56 -7.46
C HIS A 61 9.23 5.32 -7.09
N GLY A 62 8.91 5.47 -5.80
CA GLY A 62 7.72 6.15 -5.32
C GLY A 62 6.45 5.57 -5.97
N ASN A 63 5.60 6.46 -6.49
CA ASN A 63 4.35 6.07 -7.16
C ASN A 63 4.56 5.19 -8.41
N GLN A 64 5.71 5.34 -9.10
CA GLN A 64 6.05 4.55 -10.29
C GLN A 64 6.40 3.09 -9.96
N SER A 65 6.63 2.76 -8.68
CA SER A 65 6.87 1.38 -8.25
C SER A 65 5.73 0.45 -8.66
N SER A 66 4.48 0.92 -8.55
CA SER A 66 3.28 0.15 -8.89
C SER A 66 3.22 -0.23 -10.37
N ILE A 67 3.50 0.73 -11.26
CA ILE A 67 3.43 0.54 -12.72
C ILE A 67 4.52 -0.42 -13.16
N LYS A 68 5.77 -0.18 -12.75
CA LYS A 68 6.92 -1.02 -13.09
C LYS A 68 6.76 -2.45 -12.59
N ALA A 69 6.32 -2.62 -11.35
CA ALA A 69 6.09 -3.94 -10.77
C ALA A 69 4.98 -4.70 -11.50
N PHE A 70 3.92 -4.01 -11.91
CA PHE A 70 2.82 -4.62 -12.67
C PHE A 70 3.26 -5.02 -14.08
N GLU A 71 4.01 -4.16 -14.78
CA GLU A 71 4.56 -4.46 -16.11
C GLU A 71 5.50 -5.67 -16.07
N GLN A 72 6.39 -5.72 -15.08
CA GLN A 72 7.29 -6.85 -14.89
C GLN A 72 6.52 -8.17 -14.68
N LEU A 73 5.44 -8.14 -13.90
CA LEU A 73 4.62 -9.31 -13.63
C LEU A 73 3.81 -9.74 -14.87
N MET A 74 3.30 -8.78 -15.64
CA MET A 74 2.53 -9.04 -16.86
C MET A 74 3.40 -9.51 -18.03
N GLY A 75 4.68 -9.13 -18.06
CA GLY A 75 5.67 -9.61 -19.04
C GLY A 75 6.23 -11.00 -18.74
N ASP A 76 5.80 -11.64 -17.66
CA ASP A 76 6.32 -12.93 -17.22
C ASP A 76 5.67 -14.11 -17.96
N SER A 77 6.30 -14.52 -19.07
CA SER A 77 5.81 -15.62 -19.92
C SER A 77 5.68 -16.95 -19.17
N GLN A 78 6.58 -17.23 -18.22
CA GLN A 78 6.53 -18.46 -17.43
C GLN A 78 5.30 -18.50 -16.52
N LEU A 79 4.95 -17.36 -15.93
CA LEU A 79 3.77 -17.24 -15.08
C LEU A 79 2.48 -17.41 -15.89
N GLU A 80 2.43 -16.84 -17.10
CA GLU A 80 1.31 -17.02 -18.02
C GLU A 80 1.16 -18.48 -18.47
N GLU A 81 2.27 -19.14 -18.82
CA GLU A 81 2.27 -20.54 -19.24
C GLU A 81 1.80 -21.47 -18.12
N GLN A 82 2.26 -21.26 -16.88
CA GLN A 82 1.78 -22.00 -15.71
C GLN A 82 0.26 -21.86 -15.52
N PHE A 83 -0.29 -20.67 -15.77
CA PHE A 83 -1.73 -20.48 -15.71
C PHE A 83 -2.46 -21.26 -16.81
N TYR A 84 -1.91 -21.30 -18.03
CA TYR A 84 -2.52 -22.00 -19.16
C TYR A 84 -2.53 -23.52 -18.97
N LEU A 85 -1.42 -24.07 -18.47
CA LEU A 85 -1.31 -25.49 -18.12
C LEU A 85 -2.32 -25.88 -17.03
N ALA A 86 -2.48 -25.05 -16.01
CA ALA A 86 -3.42 -25.30 -14.90
C ALA A 86 -4.90 -25.26 -15.31
N HIS A 87 -5.23 -24.62 -16.45
CA HIS A 87 -6.62 -24.41 -16.87
C HIS A 87 -7.16 -25.49 -17.81
N GLY A 88 -6.29 -26.36 -18.36
CA GLY A 88 -6.64 -27.41 -19.33
C GLY A 88 -7.18 -26.85 -20.65
N ASP A 89 -7.49 -27.71 -21.63
CA ASP A 89 -7.76 -27.28 -23.01
C ASP A 89 -9.21 -26.88 -23.32
N GLY A 90 -10.13 -27.01 -22.36
CA GLY A 90 -11.55 -26.71 -22.56
C GLY A 90 -11.90 -25.23 -22.79
N VAL A 91 -10.93 -24.32 -22.71
CA VAL A 91 -11.13 -22.87 -22.90
C VAL A 91 -10.15 -22.32 -23.92
N GLY A 92 -10.66 -21.58 -24.91
CA GLY A 92 -9.82 -20.93 -25.92
C GLY A 92 -8.79 -19.97 -25.32
N ARG A 93 -7.59 -19.92 -25.92
CA ARG A 93 -6.46 -19.08 -25.49
C ARG A 93 -6.83 -17.59 -25.28
N PRO A 94 -7.66 -16.94 -26.13
CA PRO A 94 -8.03 -15.54 -25.90
C PRO A 94 -8.81 -15.32 -24.61
N LEU A 95 -9.70 -16.25 -24.23
CA LEU A 95 -10.48 -16.15 -23.01
C LEU A 95 -9.60 -16.46 -21.78
N LYS A 96 -8.72 -17.46 -21.87
CA LYS A 96 -7.71 -17.74 -20.84
C LYS A 96 -6.86 -16.49 -20.56
N ARG A 97 -6.39 -15.81 -21.61
CA ARG A 97 -5.61 -14.57 -21.46
C ARG A 97 -6.40 -13.47 -20.76
N LYS A 98 -7.67 -13.26 -21.12
CA LYS A 98 -8.54 -12.27 -20.44
C LYS A 98 -8.70 -12.59 -18.96
N VAL A 99 -8.88 -13.87 -18.61
CA VAL A 99 -9.00 -14.31 -17.21
C VAL A 99 -7.67 -14.10 -16.47
N TYR A 100 -6.54 -14.49 -17.08
CA TYR A 100 -5.20 -14.28 -16.56
C TYR A 100 -4.96 -12.81 -16.20
N CYS A 101 -5.13 -11.90 -17.17
CA CYS A 101 -4.91 -10.47 -16.97
C CYS A 101 -5.76 -9.91 -15.82
N LYS A 102 -7.06 -10.27 -15.77
CA LYS A 102 -7.96 -9.81 -14.70
C LYS A 102 -7.56 -10.36 -13.33
N LEU A 103 -7.17 -11.63 -13.27
CA LEU A 103 -6.77 -12.28 -12.03
C LEU A 103 -5.47 -11.67 -11.50
N VAL A 104 -4.43 -11.61 -12.33
CA VAL A 104 -3.14 -11.01 -11.97
C VAL A 104 -3.32 -9.57 -11.51
N LYS A 105 -4.10 -8.76 -12.24
CA LYS A 105 -4.40 -7.37 -11.85
C LYS A 105 -5.05 -7.27 -10.47
N LYS A 106 -6.07 -8.09 -10.19
CA LYS A 106 -6.75 -8.07 -8.88
C LYS A 106 -5.83 -8.47 -7.74
N VAL A 107 -5.09 -9.57 -7.90
CA VAL A 107 -4.17 -10.07 -6.87
C VAL A 107 -3.05 -9.05 -6.63
N PHE A 108 -2.48 -8.49 -7.71
CA PHE A 108 -1.47 -7.44 -7.63
C PHE A 108 -1.95 -6.23 -6.83
N HIS A 109 -3.09 -5.63 -7.18
CA HIS A 109 -3.58 -4.44 -6.48
C HIS A 109 -3.88 -4.70 -5.01
N ALA A 110 -4.48 -5.84 -4.67
CA ALA A 110 -4.74 -6.21 -3.28
C ALA A 110 -3.44 -6.31 -2.46
N ARG A 111 -2.39 -6.89 -3.05
CA ARG A 111 -1.09 -7.04 -2.38
C ARG A 111 -0.28 -5.76 -2.33
N PHE A 112 -0.21 -5.03 -3.44
CA PHE A 112 0.49 -3.76 -3.52
C PHE A 112 -0.13 -2.74 -2.55
N GLY A 113 -1.46 -2.64 -2.49
CA GLY A 113 -2.16 -1.77 -1.54
C GLY A 113 -1.75 -2.06 -0.10
N ALA A 114 -1.81 -3.33 0.31
CA ALA A 114 -1.41 -3.74 1.66
C ALA A 114 0.06 -3.43 1.97
N GLU A 115 0.99 -3.61 1.03
CA GLU A 115 2.40 -3.26 1.23
C GLU A 115 2.63 -1.74 1.23
N PHE A 116 1.90 -1.00 0.41
CA PHE A 116 1.98 0.46 0.37
C PHE A 116 1.42 1.11 1.63
N ASP A 117 0.38 0.54 2.22
CA ASP A 117 -0.16 1.01 3.50
C ASP A 117 0.83 0.76 4.65
N LYS A 118 1.47 -0.42 4.69
CA LYS A 118 2.59 -0.70 5.62
C LYS A 118 3.76 0.25 5.42
N PHE A 119 4.08 0.58 4.16
CA PHE A 119 5.10 1.55 3.83
C PHE A 119 4.76 2.93 4.40
N LYS A 120 3.52 3.40 4.19
CA LYS A 120 3.06 4.69 4.73
C LYS A 120 3.11 4.72 6.26
N GLU A 121 2.68 3.65 6.91
CA GLU A 121 2.72 3.55 8.38
C GLU A 121 4.15 3.70 8.91
N LYS A 122 5.12 3.07 8.24
CA LYS A 122 6.54 3.11 8.63
C LYS A 122 7.27 4.42 8.33
N HIS A 123 6.91 5.10 7.24
CA HIS A 123 7.70 6.25 6.73
C HIS A 123 6.98 7.59 6.73
N THR A 124 5.64 7.59 6.76
CA THR A 124 4.82 8.81 6.65
C THR A 124 3.86 9.01 7.82
N GLY A 125 3.86 8.11 8.80
CA GLY A 125 3.06 8.24 10.02
C GLY A 125 3.52 9.40 10.92
N ARG A 126 2.62 9.92 11.76
CA ARG A 126 2.91 11.03 12.70
C ARG A 126 4.07 10.74 13.66
N HIS A 127 4.31 9.47 13.98
CA HIS A 127 5.32 9.05 14.96
C HIS A 127 6.65 8.57 14.31
N VAL A 128 6.86 8.82 13.02
CA VAL A 128 8.08 8.40 12.34
C VAL A 128 9.25 9.25 12.83
N LYS A 129 10.40 8.62 13.12
CA LYS A 129 11.63 9.31 13.58
C LYS A 129 11.98 10.45 12.60
N GLY A 130 12.00 11.68 13.11
CA GLY A 130 12.27 12.90 12.32
C GLY A 130 11.02 13.69 11.92
N CYS A 131 9.82 13.15 12.14
CA CYS A 131 8.58 13.93 12.06
C CYS A 131 8.55 14.88 13.26
N GLN A 132 8.61 16.19 12.99
CA GLN A 132 8.33 17.17 14.05
C GLN A 132 6.85 17.06 14.38
N ASP A 133 6.52 16.90 15.65
CA ASP A 133 5.13 16.80 16.17
C ASP A 133 4.33 18.11 16.00
N LEU A 134 4.90 19.11 15.31
CA LEU A 134 4.19 20.31 14.91
C LEU A 134 3.44 20.07 13.60
N PRO A 135 2.11 20.26 13.57
CA PRO A 135 1.37 20.41 12.34
C PRO A 135 2.06 21.40 11.39
N PHE A 136 2.13 21.08 10.10
CA PHE A 136 2.78 21.90 9.07
C PHE A 136 2.42 23.40 9.16
N ARG A 137 1.17 23.72 9.52
CA ARG A 137 0.71 25.10 9.78
C ARG A 137 1.40 25.79 10.96
N LEU A 138 1.66 25.08 12.06
CA LEU A 138 2.40 25.61 13.21
C LEU A 138 3.88 25.78 12.86
N GLN A 139 4.45 24.89 12.06
CA GLN A 139 5.80 25.05 11.51
C GLN A 139 5.92 26.30 10.62
N LEU A 140 5.00 26.47 9.66
CA LEU A 140 4.92 27.67 8.81
C LEU A 140 4.80 28.94 9.64
N ARG A 141 3.96 28.93 10.68
CA ARG A 141 3.77 30.07 11.60
C ARG A 141 5.04 30.37 12.39
N ALA A 142 5.74 29.35 12.89
CA ALA A 142 6.99 29.52 13.62
C ALA A 142 8.12 30.05 12.71
N MET A 143 8.18 29.59 11.46
CA MET A 143 9.16 30.07 10.47
C MET A 143 8.87 31.51 10.03
N THR A 144 7.61 31.86 9.79
CA THR A 144 7.23 33.25 9.46
C THR A 144 7.49 34.20 10.63
N GLN A 145 7.20 33.79 11.87
CA GLN A 145 7.51 34.57 13.08
C GLN A 145 9.02 34.76 13.27
N LYS A 146 9.85 33.73 13.03
CA LYS A 146 11.31 33.88 13.07
C LYS A 146 11.82 34.87 12.03
N GLY A 147 11.30 34.81 10.79
CA GLY A 147 11.65 35.78 9.74
C GLY A 147 11.20 37.21 10.07
N THR A 148 10.09 37.40 10.78
CA THR A 148 9.64 38.73 11.22
C THR A 148 10.52 39.29 12.33
N VAL A 149 10.96 38.45 13.27
CA VAL A 149 11.83 38.85 14.38
C VAL A 149 13.26 39.14 13.89
N GLU A 150 13.78 38.41 12.91
CA GLU A 150 15.09 38.70 12.30
C GLU A 150 15.07 39.98 11.46
N ASN A 151 14.00 40.26 10.72
CA ASN A 151 13.85 41.53 10.01
C ASN A 151 13.65 42.73 10.96
N ALA A 152 12.91 42.55 12.07
CA ALA A 152 12.76 43.59 13.08
C ALA A 152 14.08 43.94 13.79
N LYS A 153 14.97 42.95 13.99
CA LYS A 153 16.32 43.19 14.53
C LYS A 153 17.26 43.88 13.55
N ARG A 154 17.07 43.70 12.23
CA ARG A 154 17.89 44.34 11.19
C ARG A 154 17.51 45.80 10.92
N HIS A 155 16.31 46.23 11.29
CA HIS A 155 15.84 47.62 11.15
C HIS A 155 15.73 48.38 12.49
N GLY A 156 16.25 47.83 13.59
CA GLY A 156 16.13 48.40 14.93
C GLY A 156 17.35 49.17 15.44
N HIS A 157 18.23 49.68 14.56
CA HIS A 157 19.33 50.57 14.97
C HIS A 157 19.27 51.86 14.14
N GLY A 158 18.55 52.84 14.67
CA GLY A 158 18.40 54.15 14.05
C GLY A 158 17.44 55.04 14.84
N GLU A 159 18.00 55.68 15.87
CA GLU A 159 17.64 56.99 16.43
C GLU A 159 16.44 57.20 17.36
N ASP A 160 16.77 58.00 18.38
CA ASP A 160 16.03 58.48 19.55
C ASP A 160 14.93 59.50 19.25
N ASP A 161 14.11 59.73 20.30
CA ASP A 161 13.34 60.93 20.63
C ASP A 161 12.15 61.33 19.73
N ASN A 162 10.92 61.28 20.27
CA ASN A 162 10.38 62.30 21.17
C ASN A 162 8.85 62.14 21.38
N ASP A 163 8.42 62.31 22.63
CA ASP A 163 7.18 62.96 23.08
C ASP A 163 5.79 62.52 22.52
N LYS A 164 4.95 61.89 23.38
CA LYS A 164 3.67 62.44 23.88
C LYS A 164 2.79 61.44 24.66
N LYS A 165 2.63 61.76 25.96
CA LYS A 165 1.42 61.73 26.83
C LYS A 165 0.41 60.56 26.77
N ARG A 166 0.42 59.76 27.87
CA ARG A 166 -0.67 59.18 28.75
C ARG A 166 -2.17 59.36 28.35
N PRO A 167 -3.14 58.54 28.86
CA PRO A 167 -3.11 57.84 30.15
C PRO A 167 -3.68 56.40 30.25
N ALA A 168 -3.33 55.76 31.36
CA ALA A 168 -3.86 54.49 31.84
C ALA A 168 -5.36 54.58 32.22
N LYS A 169 -6.15 53.54 31.86
CA LYS A 169 -7.47 53.27 32.44
C LYS A 169 -7.52 51.89 33.09
N ARG A 170 -7.53 51.96 34.43
CA ARG A 170 -8.07 51.07 35.48
C ARG A 170 -8.82 49.80 35.04
N LYS A 171 -8.38 48.68 35.62
CA LYS A 171 -9.21 47.50 35.94
C LYS A 171 -10.26 47.85 37.00
N LYS A 172 -11.50 47.40 36.78
CA LYS A 172 -12.47 46.91 37.77
C LYS A 172 -13.13 45.70 37.08
N GLY A 173 -13.18 44.52 37.69
CA GLY A 173 -13.75 44.24 39.00
C GLY A 173 -15.01 43.45 38.71
#